data_AF-A0AAD9XLQ1-F1
#
_entry.id   AF-A0AAD9XLQ1-F1
#
_cell.length_a   1.000
_cell.length_b   1.000
_cell.length_c   1.000
_cell.angle_alpha   90.00
_cell.angle_beta   90.00
_cell.angle_gamma   90.00
#
_symmetry.space_group_name_H-M   'P 1'
#
loop_
_entity.id
_entity.type
_entity.pdbx_description
1 polymer ?
#
loop_
_entity_poly.entity_id
_entity_poly.type
_entity_poly.pdbx_seq_one_letter_code
_entity_poly.pdbx_strand_id
1 'polypeptide(L)'
;MAPGAISGKSKVTIVGSGNWGSVAAKLIASNALKLHSFHDQVRMWVFEETLPSGEKLSDVINRTNENVKYLPGIKLGKNVIADQDLENAVKDANMLVFVTPHQFMEGICKKLVGKVNKDVEAISLIKGMEVKKEGRRMISNLIFEQLGLNCCVLMGANIANEASN
;
A
#
# COMPACT_ATOMS: atom_id res chain seq x y z
N MET A 1 -20.62 -24.35 -2.10
CA MET A 1 -19.42 -23.51 -1.86
C MET A 1 -19.75 -22.09 -2.29
N ALA A 2 -19.47 -21.09 -1.46
CA ALA A 2 -19.75 -19.70 -1.79
C ALA A 2 -18.72 -19.17 -2.83
N PRO A 3 -19.12 -18.32 -3.78
CA PRO A 3 -18.18 -17.67 -4.68
C PRO A 3 -17.33 -16.67 -3.87
N GLY A 4 -16.01 -16.75 -3.94
CA GLY A 4 -15.08 -15.79 -3.30
C GLY A 4 -14.04 -16.38 -2.34
N ALA A 5 -14.00 -17.70 -2.12
CA ALA A 5 -12.94 -18.29 -1.32
C ALA A 5 -11.61 -18.29 -2.10
N ILE A 6 -10.71 -17.34 -1.79
CA ILE A 6 -9.32 -17.36 -2.24
C ILE A 6 -8.69 -18.64 -1.66
N SER A 7 -8.47 -19.66 -2.49
CA SER A 7 -7.98 -20.98 -2.05
C SER A 7 -6.49 -21.01 -1.66
N GLY A 8 -5.91 -19.85 -1.33
CA GLY A 8 -4.49 -19.70 -1.01
C GLY A 8 -4.24 -18.49 -0.11
N LYS A 9 -3.02 -18.39 0.41
CA LYS A 9 -2.59 -17.28 1.26
C LYS A 9 -2.71 -15.94 0.51
N SER A 10 -3.21 -14.91 1.19
CA SER A 10 -3.30 -13.56 0.64
C SER A 10 -1.93 -12.89 0.56
N LYS A 11 -1.57 -12.40 -0.63
CA LYS A 11 -0.38 -11.57 -0.91
C LYS A 11 -0.78 -10.11 -0.84
N VAL A 12 -0.28 -9.42 0.18
CA VAL A 12 -0.61 -8.02 0.44
C VAL A 12 0.45 -7.10 -0.17
N THR A 13 -0.01 -6.10 -0.91
CA THR A 13 0.83 -5.02 -1.40
C THR A 13 0.31 -3.67 -0.92
N ILE A 14 1.21 -2.85 -0.41
CA ILE A 14 0.93 -1.51 0.07
C ILE A 14 1.34 -0.53 -1.02
N VAL A 15 0.38 0.24 -1.50
CA VAL A 15 0.59 1.28 -2.50
C VAL A 15 0.78 2.59 -1.76
N GLY A 16 2.03 2.90 -1.42
CA GLY A 16 2.43 4.12 -0.73
C GLY A 16 3.45 3.88 0.39
N SER A 17 4.47 4.74 0.45
CA SER A 17 5.61 4.64 1.36
C SER A 17 5.80 5.86 2.26
N GLY A 18 4.78 6.70 2.41
CA GLY A 18 4.82 7.83 3.34
C GLY A 18 4.85 7.38 4.80
N ASN A 19 4.70 8.31 5.74
CA ASN A 19 4.73 7.99 7.17
C ASN A 19 3.66 6.93 7.51
N TRP A 20 2.38 7.19 7.22
CA TRP A 20 1.31 6.22 7.47
C TRP A 20 1.42 4.93 6.65
N GLY A 21 1.96 5.00 5.43
CA GLY A 21 2.21 3.80 4.62
C GLY A 21 3.26 2.89 5.23
N SER A 22 4.30 3.48 5.83
CA SER A 22 5.35 2.75 6.55
C SER A 22 4.80 2.09 7.82
N VAL A 23 3.94 2.78 8.57
CA VAL A 23 3.26 2.21 9.74
C VAL A 23 2.32 1.08 9.34
N ALA A 24 1.52 1.26 8.29
CA ALA A 24 0.68 0.20 7.75
C ALA A 24 1.51 -1.02 7.34
N ALA A 25 2.67 -0.80 6.69
CA ALA A 25 3.59 -1.88 6.33
C ALA A 25 4.09 -2.66 7.53
N LYS A 26 4.52 -1.97 8.59
CA LYS A 26 4.92 -2.61 9.84
C LYS A 26 3.82 -3.48 10.45
N LEU A 27 2.61 -2.93 10.57
CA LEU A 27 1.48 -3.62 11.22
C LEU A 27 1.01 -4.83 10.40
N ILE A 28 0.87 -4.65 9.08
CA ILE A 28 0.47 -5.73 8.16
C ILE A 28 1.54 -6.82 8.13
N ALA A 29 2.83 -6.45 8.05
CA ALA A 29 3.93 -7.42 8.06
C ALA A 29 3.99 -8.22 9.37
N SER A 30 3.73 -7.59 10.51
CA SER A 30 3.64 -8.27 11.81
C SER A 30 2.48 -9.28 11.84
N ASN A 31 1.31 -8.90 11.31
CA ASN A 31 0.14 -9.79 11.25
C ASN A 31 0.30 -10.92 10.23
N ALA A 32 0.93 -10.65 9.09
CA ALA A 32 1.18 -11.63 8.04
C ALA A 32 2.03 -12.82 8.52
N LEU A 33 2.97 -12.58 9.45
CA LEU A 33 3.76 -13.64 10.10
C LEU A 33 2.95 -14.47 11.11
N LYS A 34 1.86 -13.93 11.65
CA LYS A 34 1.05 -14.58 12.70
C LYS A 34 -0.15 -15.32 12.13
N LEU A 35 -0.72 -14.82 11.04
CA LEU A 35 -1.97 -15.30 10.46
C LEU A 35 -1.68 -16.22 9.28
N HIS A 36 -2.13 -17.48 9.37
CA HIS A 36 -1.90 -18.49 8.32
C HIS A 36 -2.57 -18.16 6.97
N SER A 37 -3.54 -17.24 6.96
CA SER A 37 -4.25 -16.81 5.75
C SER A 37 -3.44 -15.85 4.89
N PHE A 38 -2.27 -15.38 5.32
CA PHE A 38 -1.45 -14.41 4.60
C PHE A 38 -0.08 -14.97 4.26
N HIS A 39 0.50 -14.47 3.16
CA HIS A 39 1.91 -14.68 2.86
C HIS A 39 2.76 -13.82 3.79
N ASP A 40 3.83 -14.41 4.32
CA ASP A 40 4.76 -13.74 5.22
C ASP A 40 5.33 -12.46 4.60
N GLN A 41 5.64 -12.47 3.31
CA GLN A 41 6.18 -11.31 2.59
C GLN A 41 5.08 -10.28 2.29
N VAL A 42 5.35 -9.02 2.64
CA VAL A 42 4.51 -7.86 2.30
C VAL A 42 5.29 -6.93 1.39
N ARG A 43 4.73 -6.60 0.22
CA ARG A 43 5.35 -5.62 -0.69
C ARG A 43 4.88 -4.22 -0.35
N MET A 44 5.76 -3.25 -0.52
CA MET A 44 5.46 -1.84 -0.36
C MET A 44 6.02 -1.08 -1.56
N TRP A 45 5.13 -0.49 -2.35
CA TRP A 45 5.53 0.41 -3.42
C TRP A 45 6.06 1.71 -2.83
N VAL A 46 7.28 2.05 -3.22
CA VAL A 46 8.00 3.26 -2.87
C VAL A 46 8.12 4.12 -4.11
N PHE A 47 7.57 5.33 -4.10
CA PHE A 47 7.92 6.30 -5.14
C PHE A 47 9.40 6.63 -4.98
N GLU A 48 10.20 6.35 -6.00
CA GLU A 48 11.67 6.38 -5.87
C GLU A 48 12.18 7.79 -5.62
N GLU A 49 13.07 7.90 -4.64
CA GLU A 49 13.69 9.16 -4.24
C GLU A 49 15.14 8.91 -3.88
N THR A 50 16.02 9.78 -4.36
CA THR A 50 17.43 9.77 -3.98
C THR A 50 17.61 10.49 -2.64
N LEU A 51 18.14 9.79 -1.65
CA LEU A 51 18.47 10.36 -0.34
C LEU A 51 19.69 11.30 -0.45
N PRO A 52 19.93 12.18 0.54
CA PRO A 52 21.14 13.01 0.58
C PRO A 52 22.46 12.23 0.53
N SER A 53 22.45 10.94 0.90
CA SER A 53 23.61 10.04 0.76
C SER A 53 23.89 9.60 -0.69
N GLY A 54 22.99 9.90 -1.64
CA GLY A 54 23.05 9.42 -3.02
C GLY A 54 22.40 8.04 -3.24
N GLU A 55 21.96 7.37 -2.17
CA GLU A 55 21.29 6.07 -2.25
C GLU A 55 19.80 6.22 -2.59
N LYS A 56 19.24 5.20 -3.23
CA LYS A 56 17.80 5.05 -3.44
C LYS A 56 17.08 4.73 -2.14
N LEU A 57 15.94 5.35 -1.90
CA LEU A 57 15.14 5.13 -0.70
C LEU A 57 14.70 3.65 -0.60
N SER A 58 14.29 3.04 -1.73
CA SER A 58 13.86 1.63 -1.75
C SER A 58 14.99 0.67 -1.33
N ASP A 59 16.21 0.89 -1.82
CA ASP A 59 17.39 0.10 -1.48
C ASP A 59 17.75 0.24 0.00
N VAL A 60 17.70 1.47 0.54
CA VAL A 60 17.95 1.71 1.97
C VAL A 60 16.89 1.02 2.83
N ILE A 61 15.61 1.07 2.46
CA ILE A 61 14.54 0.36 3.17
C ILE A 61 14.79 -1.15 3.16
N ASN A 62 15.12 -1.74 2.02
CA ASN A 62 15.37 -3.17 1.92
C ASN A 62 16.59 -3.62 2.74
N ARG A 63 17.65 -2.80 2.76
CA ARG A 63 18.89 -3.09 3.50
C ARG A 63 18.73 -2.91 5.01
N THR A 64 17.96 -1.93 5.45
CA THR A 64 17.89 -1.53 6.87
C THR A 64 16.57 -1.88 7.56
N ASN A 65 15.58 -2.34 6.78
CA ASN A 65 14.18 -2.54 7.17
C ASN A 65 13.57 -1.30 7.82
N GLU A 66 13.94 -0.11 7.35
CA GLU A 66 13.55 1.17 7.92
C GLU A 66 13.34 2.22 6.83
N ASN A 67 12.25 2.97 6.94
CA ASN A 67 12.04 4.14 6.10
C ASN A 67 12.63 5.38 6.79
N VAL A 68 13.93 5.56 6.63
CA VAL A 68 14.72 6.61 7.30
C VAL A 68 14.22 8.03 7.01
N LYS A 69 13.47 8.23 5.91
CA LYS A 69 12.93 9.53 5.52
C LYS A 69 11.56 9.82 6.13
N TYR A 70 10.65 8.84 6.10
CA TYR A 70 9.25 9.06 6.45
C TYR A 70 8.83 8.45 7.79
N LEU A 71 9.59 7.51 8.34
CA LEU A 71 9.36 6.91 9.65
C LEU A 71 10.71 6.53 10.31
N PRO A 72 11.55 7.53 10.66
CA PRO A 72 12.87 7.29 11.23
C PRO A 72 12.79 6.61 12.60
N GLY A 73 13.73 5.70 12.87
CA GLY A 73 13.86 4.99 14.15
C GLY A 73 12.97 3.76 14.29
N ILE A 74 12.07 3.47 13.34
CA ILE A 74 11.13 2.35 13.43
C ILE A 74 11.42 1.29 12.38
N LYS A 75 11.65 0.05 12.84
CA LYS A 75 11.79 -1.10 11.94
C LYS A 75 10.43 -1.58 11.41
N LEU A 76 10.34 -1.72 10.09
CA LEU A 76 9.17 -2.20 9.36
C LEU A 76 9.01 -3.73 9.46
N GLY A 77 10.11 -4.44 9.70
CA GLY A 77 10.16 -5.90 9.67
C GLY A 77 10.95 -6.42 8.47
N LYS A 78 11.60 -7.58 8.64
CA LYS A 78 12.47 -8.18 7.60
C LYS A 78 11.70 -8.71 6.39
N ASN A 79 10.40 -8.88 6.54
CA ASN A 79 9.47 -9.40 5.54
C ASN A 79 8.79 -8.29 4.71
N VAL A 80 9.11 -7.02 4.97
CA VAL A 80 8.68 -5.89 4.12
C VAL A 80 9.69 -5.71 2.99
N ILE A 81 9.21 -5.76 1.75
CA ILE A 81 10.01 -5.57 0.54
C ILE A 81 9.58 -4.26 -0.12
N ALA A 82 10.49 -3.28 -0.13
CA ALA A 82 10.31 -2.03 -0.85
C ALA A 82 10.58 -2.24 -2.34
N ASP A 83 9.67 -1.75 -3.18
CA ASP A 83 9.78 -1.84 -4.63
C ASP A 83 9.50 -0.47 -5.26
N GLN A 84 10.42 -0.02 -6.12
CA GLN A 84 10.30 1.25 -6.82
C GLN A 84 9.31 1.19 -8.00
N ASP A 85 9.14 -0.01 -8.58
CA ASP A 85 8.29 -0.23 -9.73
C ASP A 85 6.89 -0.62 -9.28
N LEU A 86 5.91 0.22 -9.63
CA LEU A 86 4.52 0.02 -9.20
C LEU A 86 3.94 -1.28 -9.76
N GLU A 87 4.23 -1.61 -11.02
CA GLU A 87 3.70 -2.83 -11.66
C GLU A 87 4.27 -4.10 -11.02
N ASN A 88 5.57 -4.11 -10.74
CA ASN A 88 6.24 -5.22 -10.05
C ASN A 88 5.78 -5.34 -8.60
N ALA A 89 5.52 -4.21 -7.93
CA ALA A 89 5.02 -4.20 -6.56
C ALA A 89 3.66 -4.91 -6.46
N VAL A 90 2.73 -4.61 -7.38
CA VAL A 90 1.36 -5.18 -7.35
C VAL A 90 1.24 -6.56 -8.00
N LYS A 91 2.32 -7.05 -8.62
CA LYS A 91 2.30 -8.33 -9.34
C LYS A 91 1.90 -9.47 -8.42
N ASP A 92 0.92 -10.25 -8.86
CA ASP A 92 0.32 -11.39 -8.12
C ASP A 92 -0.31 -11.02 -6.76
N ALA A 93 -0.47 -9.73 -6.45
CA ALA A 93 -1.19 -9.30 -5.25
C ALA A 93 -2.66 -9.66 -5.38
N ASN A 94 -3.25 -10.17 -4.31
CA ASN A 94 -4.70 -10.36 -4.19
C ASN A 94 -5.33 -9.41 -3.15
N MET A 95 -4.51 -8.62 -2.47
CA MET A 95 -4.95 -7.52 -1.61
C MET A 95 -4.07 -6.28 -1.81
N LEU A 96 -4.70 -5.14 -2.09
CA LEU A 96 -4.05 -3.84 -2.26
C LEU A 96 -4.46 -2.86 -1.18
N VAL A 97 -3.48 -2.27 -0.51
CA VAL A 97 -3.69 -1.25 0.53
C VAL A 97 -3.19 0.09 0.02
N PHE A 98 -4.11 0.97 -0.37
CA PHE A 98 -3.81 2.30 -0.88
C PHE A 98 -3.60 3.29 0.27
N VAL A 99 -2.43 3.93 0.30
CA VAL A 99 -2.01 4.84 1.38
C VAL A 99 -1.07 5.93 0.85
N THR A 100 -1.51 6.61 -0.21
CA THR A 100 -0.84 7.78 -0.78
C THR A 100 -1.65 9.06 -0.58
N PRO A 101 -1.02 10.24 -0.69
CA PRO A 101 -1.76 11.50 -0.81
C PRO A 101 -2.80 11.42 -1.95
N HIS A 102 -4.01 11.90 -1.68
CA HIS A 102 -5.15 11.73 -2.58
C HIS A 102 -4.90 12.33 -3.98
N GLN A 103 -4.10 13.40 -4.10
CA GLN A 103 -3.78 14.03 -5.39
C GLN A 103 -3.06 13.10 -6.39
N PHE A 104 -2.42 12.02 -5.92
CA PHE A 104 -1.68 11.10 -6.79
C PHE A 104 -2.51 9.89 -7.23
N MET A 105 -3.69 9.68 -6.63
CA MET A 105 -4.46 8.45 -6.83
C MET A 105 -4.92 8.24 -8.27
N GLU A 106 -5.29 9.31 -8.99
CA GLU A 106 -5.68 9.19 -10.40
C GLU A 106 -4.51 8.66 -11.26
N GLY A 107 -3.31 9.21 -11.06
CA GLY A 107 -2.11 8.76 -11.79
C GLY A 107 -1.71 7.33 -11.45
N ILE A 108 -1.84 6.95 -10.18
CA ILE A 108 -1.60 5.57 -9.71
C ILE A 108 -2.61 4.61 -10.36
N CYS A 109 -3.91 4.92 -10.31
CA CYS A 109 -4.94 4.07 -10.91
C CYS A 109 -4.70 3.89 -12.40
N LYS A 110 -4.36 4.96 -13.15
CA LYS A 110 -4.05 4.87 -14.59
C LYS A 110 -2.91 3.89 -14.89
N LYS A 111 -1.87 3.84 -14.05
CA LYS A 111 -0.75 2.89 -14.19
C LYS A 111 -1.15 1.44 -13.88
N LEU A 112 -2.17 1.25 -13.04
CA LEU A 112 -2.63 -0.08 -12.61
C LEU A 112 -3.71 -0.68 -13.54
N VAL A 113 -4.28 0.10 -14.46
CA VAL A 113 -5.28 -0.40 -15.42
C VAL A 113 -4.71 -1.57 -16.21
N GLY A 114 -5.39 -2.73 -16.15
CA GLY A 114 -4.98 -3.95 -16.84
C GLY A 114 -3.78 -4.67 -16.22
N LYS A 115 -3.26 -4.20 -15.08
CA LYS A 115 -2.13 -4.79 -14.35
C LYS A 115 -2.53 -5.51 -13.06
N VAL A 116 -3.76 -5.26 -12.59
CA VAL A 116 -4.34 -5.89 -11.40
C VAL A 116 -5.48 -6.82 -11.80
N ASN A 117 -5.61 -7.95 -11.11
CA ASN A 117 -6.75 -8.86 -11.32
C ASN A 117 -8.03 -8.22 -10.73
N LYS A 118 -9.19 -8.50 -11.33
CA LYS A 118 -10.49 -7.97 -10.88
C LYS A 118 -10.94 -8.55 -9.54
N ASP A 119 -10.44 -9.73 -9.17
CA ASP A 119 -10.75 -10.39 -7.90
C ASP A 119 -9.89 -9.86 -6.72
N VAL A 120 -9.05 -8.85 -6.97
CA VAL A 120 -8.21 -8.22 -5.93
C VAL A 120 -9.08 -7.43 -4.95
N GLU A 121 -8.86 -7.65 -3.66
CA GLU A 121 -9.47 -6.86 -2.60
C GLU A 121 -8.70 -5.55 -2.44
N ALA A 122 -9.40 -4.40 -2.47
CA ALA A 122 -8.78 -3.10 -2.25
C ALA A 122 -9.20 -2.50 -0.90
N ILE A 123 -8.26 -1.87 -0.22
CA ILE A 123 -8.49 -1.10 1.01
C ILE A 123 -7.84 0.26 0.86
N SER A 124 -8.57 1.35 1.12
CA SER A 124 -8.04 2.71 1.15
C SER A 124 -7.91 3.22 2.59
N LEU A 125 -6.71 3.68 2.94
CA LEU A 125 -6.38 4.37 4.19
C LEU A 125 -6.26 5.90 3.97
N ILE A 126 -6.68 6.37 2.81
CA ILE A 126 -6.48 7.75 2.36
C ILE A 126 -7.60 8.63 2.89
N LYS A 127 -7.23 9.61 3.73
CA LYS A 127 -8.14 10.68 4.15
C LYS A 127 -8.19 11.76 3.06
N GLY A 128 -9.37 11.99 2.51
CA GLY A 128 -9.60 13.03 1.50
C GLY A 128 -10.48 12.56 0.35
N MET A 129 -10.65 13.43 -0.63
CA MET A 129 -11.41 13.20 -1.84
C MET A 129 -10.77 13.93 -3.00
N GLU A 130 -10.98 13.42 -4.21
CA GLU A 130 -10.65 14.14 -5.41
C GLU A 130 -11.62 15.31 -5.57
N VAL A 131 -11.09 16.51 -5.83
CA VAL A 131 -11.87 17.72 -6.09
C VAL A 131 -11.52 18.22 -7.48
N LYS A 132 -12.47 18.14 -8.40
CA LYS A 132 -12.36 18.65 -9.77
C LYS A 132 -13.47 19.64 -10.05
N LYS A 133 -13.43 20.29 -11.22
CA LYS A 133 -14.47 21.26 -11.63
C LYS A 133 -15.85 20.61 -11.71
N GLU A 134 -15.88 19.33 -12.06
CA GLU A 134 -17.09 18.52 -12.26
C GLU A 134 -17.69 18.01 -10.94
N GLY A 135 -16.97 18.15 -9.82
CA GLY A 135 -17.47 17.77 -8.50
C GLY A 135 -16.42 17.13 -7.59
N ARG A 136 -16.91 16.47 -6.55
CA ARG A 136 -16.10 15.79 -5.53
C ARG A 136 -16.28 14.28 -5.65
N ARG A 137 -15.19 13.53 -5.55
CA ARG A 137 -15.20 12.06 -5.68
C ARG A 137 -14.41 11.41 -4.55
N MET A 138 -15.03 10.45 -3.86
CA MET A 138 -14.36 9.64 -2.85
C MET A 138 -13.28 8.77 -3.51
N ILE A 139 -12.17 8.54 -2.80
CA ILE A 139 -11.05 7.76 -3.34
C ILE A 139 -11.43 6.30 -3.58
N SER A 140 -12.30 5.72 -2.74
CA SER A 140 -12.87 4.39 -2.97
C SER A 140 -13.64 4.30 -4.30
N ASN A 141 -14.43 5.34 -4.63
CA ASN A 141 -15.17 5.39 -5.90
C ASN A 141 -14.22 5.56 -7.09
N LEU A 142 -13.19 6.39 -6.96
CA LEU A 142 -12.16 6.54 -7.99
C LEU A 142 -11.47 5.19 -8.30
N ILE A 143 -11.11 4.43 -7.26
CA ILE A 143 -10.52 3.09 -7.41
C ILE A 143 -11.49 2.14 -8.13
N PHE A 144 -12.76 2.13 -7.72
CA PHE A 144 -13.79 1.30 -8.35
C PHE A 144 -13.99 1.66 -9.83
N GLU A 145 -14.15 2.94 -10.15
CA GLU A 145 -14.40 3.39 -11.53
C GLU A 145 -13.23 3.13 -12.47
N GLN A 146 -11.99 3.29 -11.99
CA GLN A 146 -10.79 3.14 -12.82
C GLN A 146 -10.32 1.69 -12.93
N LEU A 147 -10.39 0.92 -11.84
CA LEU A 147 -9.80 -0.42 -11.74
C LEU A 147 -10.85 -1.54 -11.69
N GLY A 148 -12.13 -1.22 -11.47
CA GLY A 148 -13.19 -2.20 -11.28
C GLY A 148 -13.11 -2.96 -9.96
N LEU A 149 -12.34 -2.45 -8.97
CA LEU A 149 -12.11 -3.12 -7.70
C LEU A 149 -13.07 -2.61 -6.62
N ASN A 150 -13.70 -3.52 -5.88
CA ASN A 150 -14.40 -3.16 -4.66
C ASN A 150 -13.39 -2.69 -3.61
N CYS A 151 -13.61 -1.48 -3.07
CA CYS A 151 -12.67 -0.82 -2.19
C CYS A 151 -13.29 -0.52 -0.82
N CYS A 152 -12.79 -1.22 0.21
CA CYS A 152 -13.07 -0.89 1.60
C CYS A 152 -12.28 0.35 2.05
N VAL A 153 -12.72 0.99 3.13
CA VAL A 153 -12.04 2.17 3.71
C VAL A 153 -11.74 1.94 5.17
N LEU A 154 -10.52 2.27 5.60
CA LEU A 154 -10.12 2.28 7.01
C LEU A 154 -9.85 3.71 7.44
N MET A 155 -10.75 4.26 8.24
CA MET A 155 -10.71 5.63 8.76
C MET A 155 -10.70 5.62 10.29
N GLY A 156 -9.90 6.49 10.90
CA GLY A 156 -9.81 6.59 12.36
C GLY A 156 -8.91 7.74 12.82
N ALA A 157 -8.88 7.99 14.12
CA ALA A 157 -7.95 8.92 14.78
C ALA A 157 -6.56 8.28 14.88
N ASN A 158 -5.95 8.02 13.74
CA ASN A 158 -4.74 7.22 13.64
C ASN A 158 -3.54 8.15 13.41
N ILE A 159 -2.84 8.49 14.49
CA ILE A 159 -1.57 9.22 14.41
C ILE A 159 -0.46 8.20 14.17
N ALA A 160 0.32 8.41 13.11
CA ALA A 160 1.28 7.43 12.63
C ALA A 160 2.31 7.02 13.67
N ASN A 161 2.93 7.99 14.32
CA ASN A 161 3.95 7.75 15.35
C ASN A 161 3.40 7.06 16.61
N GLU A 162 2.10 7.23 16.91
CA GLU A 162 1.47 6.58 18.07
C GLU A 162 1.19 5.10 17.75
N ALA A 163 0.73 4.81 16.54
CA ALA A 163 0.44 3.45 16.10
C ALA A 163 1.68 2.64 15.72
N SER A 164 2.87 3.26 15.67
CA SER A 164 4.12 2.58 15.35
C SER A 164 4.84 1.98 16.57
N ASN A 165 4.43 2.36 17.78
CA ASN A 165 4.93 1.81 19.04
C ASN A 165 4.28 0.45 19.33
#